data_AF-A0A1B7XYE1-F1
#
_entry.id   AF-A0A1B7XYE1-F1
#
_cell.length_a   1.000
_cell.length_b   1.000
_cell.length_c   1.000
_cell.angle_alpha   90.00
_cell.angle_beta   90.00
_cell.angle_gamma   90.00
#
_symmetry.space_group_name_H-M   'P 1'
#
loop_
_entity.id
_entity.type
_entity.pdbx_description
1 polymer ?
#
loop_
_entity_poly.entity_id
_entity_poly.type
_entity_poly.pdbx_seq_one_letter_code
_entity_poly.pdbx_strand_id
1 'polypeptide(L)'
;MGAQAGDMASRRCFPSAEIHCYVFIERGASKQPIPNAELALTSGVYLSSVGAEKFVLKNMIPGDFEYNQDLQNSVASCPNLRTAIDAVLDFELLVYPFLAGDLLQISQKPLAPATRKYILKSALRGLAGLHEKGIIHTDIKPNNILLDYDVAGDDITVRNVQVSDLEDAMVIPPGKNLRDCLRGNQLWRSPESWARARQNTPSDIYSFGVVIIYVMLNEMVFRVRDEELAAKDAWRHVLRRHISYFADMDGFGGLLSHIGEDNPFFNRLIDLTTDFDASKPRSPFALWHYVDEELRDLIGKMTNFDPARRITAHEALEHPWFSKGSSD
;
A
#
# COMPACT_ATOMS: atom_id res chain seq x y z
N MET A 1 0.79 -52.34 6.23
CA MET A 1 1.38 -51.24 5.45
C MET A 1 0.51 -50.02 5.71
N GLY A 2 0.92 -49.20 6.67
CA GLY A 2 0.26 -47.94 7.00
C GLY A 2 1.03 -46.79 6.38
N ALA A 3 0.29 -45.80 5.89
CA ALA A 3 0.79 -44.45 5.68
C ALA A 3 -0.20 -43.50 6.37
N GLN A 4 0.28 -42.86 7.43
CA GLN A 4 -0.40 -41.81 8.16
C GLN A 4 -0.48 -40.56 7.28
N ALA A 5 -1.67 -39.99 7.19
CA ALA A 5 -1.86 -38.61 6.75
C ALA A 5 -1.37 -37.70 7.88
N GLY A 6 -0.38 -36.84 7.58
CA GLY A 6 0.16 -35.85 8.49
C GLY A 6 -0.87 -34.76 8.76
N ASP A 7 -1.18 -34.59 10.03
CA ASP A 7 -2.06 -33.59 10.62
C ASP A 7 -1.48 -32.18 10.36
N MET A 8 -2.25 -31.32 9.71
CA MET A 8 -1.88 -29.94 9.38
C MET A 8 -2.82 -29.02 10.18
N ALA A 9 -2.22 -28.11 10.95
CA ALA A 9 -2.84 -27.02 11.74
C ALA A 9 -3.39 -27.38 13.14
N SER A 10 -2.48 -27.67 14.08
CA SER A 10 -2.75 -27.32 15.48
C SER A 10 -2.70 -25.79 15.62
N ARG A 11 -3.86 -25.14 15.72
CA ARG A 11 -3.98 -23.73 16.12
C ARG A 11 -3.28 -23.57 17.47
N ARG A 12 -2.15 -22.87 17.53
CA ARG A 12 -1.63 -22.37 18.81
C ARG A 12 -2.49 -21.17 19.15
N CYS A 13 -3.42 -21.32 20.09
CA CYS A 13 -3.87 -20.15 20.85
C CYS A 13 -2.81 -19.90 21.91
N PHE A 14 -2.25 -18.69 21.99
CA PHE A 14 -1.47 -18.32 23.17
C PHE A 14 -2.38 -18.43 24.42
N PRO A 15 -2.01 -19.24 25.44
CA PRO A 15 -2.78 -19.31 26.68
C PRO A 15 -2.80 -17.96 27.37
N SER A 16 -3.98 -17.51 27.83
CA SER A 16 -4.17 -16.25 28.56
C SER A 16 -3.31 -16.11 29.83
N ALA A 17 -2.75 -17.22 30.34
CA ALA A 17 -2.02 -17.28 31.60
C ALA A 17 -0.48 -17.21 31.49
N GLU A 18 0.12 -17.36 30.29
CA GLU A 18 1.60 -17.34 30.13
C GLU A 18 2.11 -16.11 29.37
N ILE A 19 1.21 -15.24 28.92
CA ILE A 19 1.61 -13.96 28.35
C ILE A 19 1.90 -13.00 29.52
N HIS A 20 3.11 -13.09 30.08
CA HIS A 20 3.73 -11.93 30.73
C HIS A 20 4.05 -10.89 29.63
N CYS A 21 3.01 -10.32 29.02
CA CYS A 21 3.09 -9.27 28.02
C CYS A 21 3.53 -8.01 28.76
N TYR A 22 4.83 -7.85 28.92
CA TYR A 22 5.38 -6.51 28.95
C TYR A 22 5.23 -5.97 27.53
N VAL A 23 4.05 -5.43 27.23
CA VAL A 23 3.83 -4.62 26.04
C VAL A 23 4.72 -3.41 26.19
N PHE A 24 5.81 -3.32 25.43
CA PHE A 24 6.73 -2.19 25.49
C PHE A 24 6.43 -1.25 24.31
N ILE A 25 6.12 0.02 24.61
CA ILE A 25 6.20 1.08 23.59
C ILE A 25 7.65 1.58 23.57
N GLU A 26 8.24 1.71 22.39
CA GLU A 26 9.35 2.66 22.22
C GLU A 26 8.78 4.08 22.21
N ARG A 27 8.70 4.72 23.39
CA ARG A 27 8.65 6.19 23.49
C ARG A 27 10.05 6.68 23.84
N GLY A 28 10.90 6.85 22.84
CA GLY A 28 12.32 7.16 23.04
C GLY A 28 13.12 5.99 23.65
N ALA A 29 14.21 6.28 24.37
CA ALA A 29 15.17 5.28 24.87
C ALA A 29 14.72 4.47 26.10
N SER A 30 13.43 4.47 26.48
CA SER A 30 12.95 3.77 27.68
C SER A 30 11.81 2.79 27.37
N LYS A 31 11.92 1.58 27.94
CA LYS A 31 10.93 0.51 27.91
C LYS A 31 10.01 0.61 29.13
N GLN A 32 8.71 0.86 28.96
CA GLN A 32 7.72 0.78 30.05
C GLN A 32 6.55 -0.15 29.68
N PRO A 33 6.02 -0.95 30.63
CA PRO A 33 4.82 -1.74 30.44
C PRO A 33 3.56 -0.87 30.31
N ILE A 34 2.66 -1.23 29.40
CA ILE A 34 1.35 -0.60 29.26
C ILE A 34 0.36 -1.27 30.23
N PRO A 35 -0.38 -0.51 31.07
CA PRO A 35 -1.48 -1.05 31.85
C PRO A 35 -2.60 -1.58 30.94
N ASN A 36 -3.21 -2.72 31.28
CA ASN A 36 -4.28 -3.35 30.50
C ASN A 36 -5.44 -2.40 30.13
N ALA A 37 -5.68 -1.35 30.93
CA ALA A 37 -6.73 -0.36 30.69
C ALA A 37 -6.43 0.61 29.51
N GLU A 38 -5.17 0.76 29.08
CA GLU A 38 -4.78 1.69 28.00
C GLU A 38 -4.76 1.04 26.61
N LEU A 39 -4.84 -0.30 26.52
CA LEU A 39 -4.85 -1.03 25.23
C LEU A 39 -6.14 -0.83 24.43
N ALA A 40 -7.21 -0.34 25.05
CA ALA A 40 -8.56 -0.29 24.48
C ALA A 40 -8.97 1.04 23.81
N LEU A 41 -8.09 2.06 23.79
CA LEU A 41 -8.54 3.44 23.53
C LEU A 41 -8.09 4.07 22.20
N THR A 42 -7.07 3.53 21.53
CA THR A 42 -6.58 4.05 20.22
C THR A 42 -5.91 2.96 19.41
N SER A 43 -6.07 2.94 18.08
CA SER A 43 -5.26 2.08 17.19
C SER A 43 -3.77 2.26 17.50
N GLY A 44 -3.12 1.16 17.83
CA GLY A 44 -1.82 1.08 18.46
C GLY A 44 -1.08 -0.14 17.96
N VAL A 45 0.23 0.02 17.82
CA VAL A 45 1.14 -1.03 17.33
C VAL A 45 2.16 -1.28 18.42
N TYR A 46 2.28 -2.54 18.84
CA TYR A 46 3.11 -2.92 19.96
C TYR A 46 4.11 -4.00 19.57
N LEU A 47 5.34 -3.85 20.03
CA LEU A 47 6.37 -4.89 19.88
C LEU A 47 6.28 -5.86 21.06
N SER A 48 6.24 -7.15 20.76
CA SER A 48 6.33 -8.22 21.76
C SER A 48 7.37 -9.26 21.33
N SER A 49 7.77 -10.12 22.26
CA SER A 49 8.76 -11.16 22.02
C SER A 49 8.50 -12.41 22.86
N VAL A 50 8.72 -13.58 22.26
CA VAL A 50 8.74 -14.88 22.95
C VAL A 50 10.13 -15.49 22.73
N GLY A 51 10.96 -15.50 23.77
CA GLY A 51 12.38 -15.83 23.62
C GLY A 51 13.10 -14.82 22.71
N ALA A 52 13.70 -15.29 21.62
CA ALA A 52 14.36 -14.45 20.62
C ALA A 52 13.43 -14.00 19.47
N GLU A 53 12.26 -14.63 19.34
CA GLU A 53 11.31 -14.31 18.27
C GLU A 53 10.52 -13.05 18.61
N LYS A 54 10.32 -12.19 17.61
CA LYS A 54 9.60 -10.91 17.74
C LYS A 54 8.27 -10.97 17.00
N PHE A 55 7.29 -10.30 17.58
CA PHE A 55 5.92 -10.19 17.07
C PHE A 55 5.44 -8.75 17.16
N VAL A 56 4.47 -8.42 16.33
CA VAL A 56 3.73 -7.15 16.41
C VAL A 56 2.31 -7.45 16.82
N LEU A 57 1.83 -6.78 17.87
CA LEU A 57 0.43 -6.81 18.26
C LEU A 57 -0.21 -5.50 17.82
N LYS A 58 -1.36 -5.58 17.16
CA LYS A 58 -2.19 -4.40 16.88
C LYS A 58 -3.56 -4.58 17.49
N ASN A 59 -4.09 -3.55 18.13
CA ASN A 59 -5.50 -3.51 18.49
C ASN A 59 -6.34 -3.04 17.30
N MET A 60 -7.53 -3.60 17.20
CA MET A 60 -8.50 -3.21 16.19
C MET A 60 -9.39 -2.08 16.70
N ILE A 61 -9.99 -1.33 15.77
CA ILE A 61 -11.06 -0.41 16.13
C ILE A 61 -12.22 -1.24 16.72
N PRO A 62 -12.82 -0.82 17.85
CA PRO A 62 -13.92 -1.56 18.45
C PRO A 62 -15.03 -1.84 17.44
N GLY A 63 -15.38 -3.12 17.28
CA GLY A 63 -16.38 -3.61 16.32
C GLY A 63 -15.83 -4.09 14.97
N ASP A 64 -14.57 -3.81 14.65
CA ASP A 64 -13.95 -4.22 13.37
C ASP A 64 -13.11 -5.51 13.48
N PHE A 65 -12.93 -6.06 14.68
CA PHE A 65 -12.03 -7.20 14.93
C PHE A 65 -12.39 -8.44 14.12
N GLU A 66 -13.65 -8.89 14.17
CA GLU A 66 -14.10 -10.10 13.46
C GLU A 66 -13.93 -9.95 11.94
N TYR A 67 -14.37 -8.81 11.39
CA TYR A 67 -14.21 -8.51 9.98
C TYR A 67 -12.75 -8.55 9.54
N ASN A 68 -11.86 -7.92 10.32
CA ASN A 68 -10.43 -7.89 10.02
C ASN A 68 -9.78 -9.27 10.10
N GLN A 69 -10.14 -10.04 11.13
CA GLN A 69 -9.65 -11.39 11.29
C GLN A 69 -10.11 -12.28 10.11
N ASP A 70 -11.38 -12.22 9.73
CA ASP A 70 -11.93 -13.00 8.63
C ASP A 70 -11.33 -12.61 7.28
N LEU A 71 -11.21 -11.30 7.01
CA LEU A 71 -10.57 -10.81 5.79
C LEU A 71 -9.14 -11.33 5.68
N GLN A 72 -8.35 -11.21 6.74
CA GLN A 72 -6.95 -11.63 6.73
C GLN A 72 -6.81 -13.16 6.65
N ASN A 73 -7.66 -13.92 7.34
CA ASN A 73 -7.72 -15.38 7.21
C ASN A 73 -8.00 -15.80 5.77
N SER A 74 -8.87 -15.07 5.07
CA SER A 74 -9.22 -15.37 3.67
C SER A 74 -8.04 -15.22 2.69
N VAL A 75 -6.99 -14.48 3.08
CA VAL A 75 -5.79 -14.20 2.26
C VAL A 75 -4.49 -14.72 2.89
N ALA A 76 -4.56 -15.46 4.00
CA ALA A 76 -3.38 -15.93 4.75
C ALA A 76 -2.47 -16.86 3.95
N SER A 77 -3.00 -17.54 2.92
CA SER A 77 -2.22 -18.38 2.01
C SER A 77 -1.61 -17.63 0.82
N CYS A 78 -1.96 -16.36 0.63
CA CYS A 78 -1.45 -15.56 -0.48
C CYS A 78 0.00 -15.13 -0.18
N PRO A 79 0.94 -15.33 -1.11
CA PRO A 79 2.33 -14.92 -0.90
C PRO A 79 2.42 -13.40 -0.81
N ASN A 80 3.45 -12.90 -0.12
CA ASN A 80 3.75 -11.47 -0.02
C ASN A 80 2.63 -10.61 0.58
N LEU A 81 1.71 -11.19 1.35
CA LEU A 81 0.79 -10.48 2.23
C LEU A 81 1.17 -10.75 3.68
N ARG A 82 1.09 -9.71 4.52
CA ARG A 82 1.29 -9.82 5.97
C ARG A 82 -0.08 -9.94 6.63
N THR A 83 -0.44 -11.15 6.99
CA THR A 83 -1.67 -11.43 7.75
C THR A 83 -1.36 -11.71 9.21
N ALA A 84 -2.38 -11.56 10.05
CA ALA A 84 -2.35 -12.02 11.42
C ALA A 84 -2.07 -13.54 11.46
N ILE A 85 -1.20 -13.95 12.36
CA ILE A 85 -0.83 -15.35 12.62
C ILE A 85 -1.48 -15.89 13.89
N ASP A 86 -1.95 -15.00 14.77
CA ASP A 86 -2.70 -15.33 15.98
C ASP A 86 -3.51 -14.10 16.44
N ALA A 87 -4.26 -14.25 17.53
CA ALA A 87 -5.00 -13.17 18.17
C ALA A 87 -5.06 -13.31 19.69
N VAL A 88 -5.22 -12.18 20.39
CA VAL A 88 -5.51 -12.12 21.83
C VAL A 88 -6.93 -11.60 22.01
N LEU A 89 -7.88 -12.53 22.15
CA LEU A 89 -9.31 -12.26 22.10
C LEU A 89 -9.80 -11.32 23.21
N ASP A 90 -9.30 -11.47 24.43
CA ASP A 90 -9.68 -10.64 25.58
C ASP A 90 -9.42 -9.13 25.36
N PHE A 91 -8.53 -8.81 24.41
CA PHE A 91 -8.12 -7.45 24.09
C PHE A 91 -8.33 -7.10 22.60
N GLU A 92 -9.01 -7.95 21.83
CA GLU A 92 -9.22 -7.77 20.38
C GLU A 92 -7.92 -7.41 19.63
N LEU A 93 -6.80 -8.08 19.99
CA LEU A 93 -5.50 -7.86 19.35
C LEU A 93 -5.26 -8.89 18.25
N LEU A 94 -4.75 -8.44 17.12
CA LEU A 94 -4.17 -9.31 16.10
C LEU A 94 -2.65 -9.36 16.25
N VAL A 95 -2.08 -10.56 16.16
CA VAL A 95 -0.66 -10.84 16.28
C VAL A 95 -0.09 -11.08 14.89
N TYR A 96 0.98 -10.36 14.55
CA TYR A 96 1.65 -10.42 13.26
C TYR A 96 3.12 -10.82 13.41
N PRO A 97 3.72 -11.48 12.39
CA PRO A 97 5.16 -11.68 12.36
C PRO A 97 5.87 -10.33 12.31
N PHE A 98 6.96 -10.16 13.06
CA PHE A 98 7.79 -8.96 12.96
C PHE A 98 8.56 -8.92 11.64
N LEU A 99 8.68 -7.73 11.04
CA LEU A 99 9.48 -7.47 9.85
C LEU A 99 10.43 -6.30 10.17
N ALA A 100 11.65 -6.35 9.64
CA ALA A 100 12.76 -5.50 10.04
C ALA A 100 12.58 -4.02 9.67
N GLY A 101 11.81 -3.70 8.62
CA GLY A 101 11.54 -2.31 8.25
C GLY A 101 10.53 -2.17 7.12
N ASP A 102 10.36 -0.94 6.64
CA ASP A 102 9.45 -0.59 5.56
C ASP A 102 10.17 -0.09 4.30
N LEU A 103 9.47 -0.07 3.16
CA LEU A 103 10.04 0.30 1.88
C LEU A 103 10.41 1.79 1.82
N LEU A 104 9.73 2.66 2.58
CA LEU A 104 10.06 4.09 2.61
C LEU A 104 11.46 4.29 3.18
N GLN A 105 11.78 3.61 4.29
CA GLN A 105 13.08 3.71 4.95
C GLN A 105 14.18 3.01 4.16
N ILE A 106 13.93 1.80 3.65
CA ILE A 106 14.96 1.03 2.96
C ILE A 106 15.33 1.65 1.61
N SER A 107 14.40 2.32 0.92
CA SER A 107 14.66 2.97 -0.37
C SER A 107 15.61 4.17 -0.26
N GLN A 108 15.81 4.71 0.95
CA GLN A 108 16.78 5.77 1.22
C GLN A 108 18.21 5.24 1.33
N LYS A 109 18.39 3.91 1.44
CA LYS A 109 19.71 3.28 1.42
C LYS A 109 20.14 2.98 -0.02
N PRO A 110 21.45 2.88 -0.31
CA PRO A 110 21.92 2.37 -1.59
C PRO A 110 21.40 0.95 -1.81
N LEU A 111 20.55 0.78 -2.81
CA LEU A 111 20.01 -0.53 -3.21
C LEU A 111 20.26 -0.70 -4.70
N ALA A 112 20.79 -1.86 -5.08
CA ALA A 112 20.94 -2.22 -6.48
C ALA A 112 19.57 -2.15 -7.20
N PRO A 113 19.52 -1.71 -8.47
CA PRO A 113 18.28 -1.68 -9.25
C PRO A 113 17.55 -3.02 -9.27
N ALA A 114 18.29 -4.14 -9.34
CA ALA A 114 17.73 -5.48 -9.24
C ALA A 114 16.99 -5.75 -7.92
N THR A 115 17.56 -5.31 -6.79
CA THR A 115 16.92 -5.43 -5.46
C THR A 115 15.64 -4.61 -5.40
N ARG A 116 15.65 -3.38 -5.92
CA ARG A 116 14.45 -2.53 -6.00
C ARG A 116 13.34 -3.19 -6.83
N LYS A 117 13.67 -3.70 -8.02
CA LYS A 117 12.72 -4.44 -8.86
C LYS A 117 12.19 -5.69 -8.18
N TYR A 118 13.05 -6.46 -7.49
CA TYR A 118 12.63 -7.64 -6.72
C TYR A 118 11.61 -7.28 -5.63
N ILE A 119 11.84 -6.20 -4.88
CA ILE A 119 10.92 -5.73 -3.85
C ILE A 119 9.57 -5.35 -4.47
N LEU A 120 9.58 -4.52 -5.51
CA LEU A 120 8.37 -4.08 -6.21
C LEU A 120 7.61 -5.27 -6.80
N LYS A 121 8.29 -6.23 -7.44
CA LYS A 121 7.65 -7.43 -8.00
C LYS A 121 7.01 -8.27 -6.91
N SER A 122 7.68 -8.41 -5.76
CA SER A 122 7.18 -9.18 -4.62
C SER A 122 5.94 -8.51 -3.99
N ALA A 123 5.96 -7.19 -3.79
CA ALA A 123 4.81 -6.47 -3.30
C ALA A 123 3.61 -6.52 -4.27
N LEU A 124 3.87 -6.41 -5.58
CA LEU A 124 2.83 -6.51 -6.61
C LEU A 124 2.18 -7.90 -6.66
N ARG A 125 2.91 -8.98 -6.36
CA ARG A 125 2.35 -10.33 -6.18
C ARG A 125 1.37 -10.41 -5.02
N GLY A 126 1.69 -9.78 -3.89
CA GLY A 126 0.77 -9.69 -2.76
C GLY A 126 -0.51 -8.94 -3.15
N LEU A 127 -0.36 -7.80 -3.82
CA LEU A 127 -1.49 -7.01 -4.31
C LEU A 127 -2.37 -7.78 -5.31
N ALA A 128 -1.75 -8.54 -6.21
CA ALA A 128 -2.45 -9.41 -7.15
C ALA A 128 -3.32 -10.46 -6.43
N GLY A 129 -2.82 -11.06 -5.34
CA GLY A 129 -3.56 -12.01 -4.51
C GLY A 129 -4.77 -11.38 -3.80
N LEU A 130 -4.69 -10.11 -3.38
CA LEU A 130 -5.87 -9.37 -2.88
C LEU A 130 -6.90 -9.17 -4.00
N HIS A 131 -6.44 -8.71 -5.16
CA HIS A 131 -7.30 -8.34 -6.28
C HIS A 131 -8.06 -9.54 -6.87
N GLU A 132 -7.46 -10.73 -6.89
CA GLU A 132 -8.14 -11.98 -7.29
C GLU A 132 -9.36 -12.31 -6.42
N LYS A 133 -9.31 -11.93 -5.15
CA LYS A 133 -10.39 -12.13 -4.19
C LYS A 133 -11.37 -10.94 -4.14
N GLY A 134 -11.21 -9.98 -5.05
CA GLY A 134 -12.02 -8.76 -5.08
C GLY A 134 -11.76 -7.84 -3.89
N ILE A 135 -10.58 -7.92 -3.27
CA ILE A 135 -10.22 -7.07 -2.13
C ILE A 135 -9.43 -5.86 -2.62
N ILE A 136 -9.89 -4.66 -2.28
CA ILE A 136 -9.14 -3.40 -2.45
C ILE A 136 -8.37 -3.09 -1.17
N HIS A 137 -7.10 -2.70 -1.28
CA HIS A 137 -6.28 -2.33 -0.13
C HIS A 137 -6.55 -0.91 0.36
N THR A 138 -6.75 0.06 -0.56
CA THR A 138 -7.07 1.47 -0.30
C THR A 138 -5.96 2.37 0.23
N ASP A 139 -4.81 1.83 0.67
CA ASP A 139 -3.69 2.62 1.22
C ASP A 139 -2.31 2.06 0.82
N ILE A 140 -2.14 1.78 -0.47
CA ILE A 140 -0.84 1.40 -1.03
C ILE A 140 0.12 2.58 -0.97
N LYS A 141 1.18 2.43 -0.17
CA LYS A 141 2.29 3.38 0.01
C LYS A 141 3.54 2.63 0.46
N PRO A 142 4.75 3.21 0.35
CA PRO A 142 5.98 2.50 0.71
C PRO A 142 6.03 2.07 2.18
N ASN A 143 5.41 2.83 3.10
CA ASN A 143 5.33 2.46 4.52
C ASN A 143 4.58 1.14 4.77
N ASN A 144 3.64 0.78 3.90
CA ASN A 144 2.81 -0.40 4.04
C ASN A 144 3.39 -1.61 3.29
N ILE A 145 4.56 -1.46 2.67
CA ILE A 145 5.34 -2.56 2.09
C ILE A 145 6.50 -2.84 3.04
N LEU A 146 6.38 -3.92 3.80
CA LEU A 146 7.33 -4.29 4.85
C LEU A 146 8.29 -5.36 4.37
N LEU A 147 9.50 -5.35 4.95
CA LEU A 147 10.59 -6.21 4.53
C LEU A 147 11.27 -6.86 5.73
N ASP A 148 11.67 -8.10 5.56
CA ASP A 148 12.72 -8.72 6.36
C ASP A 148 14.00 -8.76 5.53
N TYR A 149 15.11 -8.37 6.13
CA TYR A 149 16.39 -8.25 5.43
C TYR A 149 17.57 -8.34 6.39
N ASP A 150 18.69 -8.83 5.85
CA ASP A 150 19.99 -8.79 6.52
C ASP A 150 20.80 -7.59 6.07
N VAL A 151 21.68 -7.13 6.96
CA VAL A 151 22.68 -6.11 6.67
C VAL A 151 24.06 -6.70 6.94
N ALA A 152 24.92 -6.70 5.93
CA ALA A 152 26.32 -7.11 6.04
C ALA A 152 27.21 -5.99 5.49
N GLY A 153 27.68 -5.11 6.37
CA GLY A 153 28.33 -3.86 5.95
C GLY A 153 27.31 -2.94 5.25
N ASP A 154 27.62 -2.53 4.03
CA ASP A 154 26.72 -1.72 3.19
C ASP A 154 25.73 -2.57 2.36
N ASP A 155 25.91 -3.90 2.34
CA ASP A 155 25.07 -4.79 1.54
C ASP A 155 23.78 -5.17 2.28
N ILE A 156 22.66 -5.05 1.56
CA ILE A 156 21.32 -5.39 2.06
C ILE A 156 20.80 -6.59 1.28
N THR A 157 20.52 -7.69 1.99
CA THR A 157 19.91 -8.89 1.42
C THR A 157 18.47 -9.00 1.88
N VAL A 158 17.52 -8.78 0.97
CA VAL A 158 16.09 -8.89 1.26
C VAL A 158 15.69 -10.37 1.29
N ARG A 159 15.11 -10.82 2.41
CA ARG A 159 14.61 -12.19 2.59
C ARG A 159 13.13 -12.32 2.28
N ASN A 160 12.34 -11.34 2.70
CA ASN A 160 10.89 -11.37 2.54
C ASN A 160 10.35 -9.96 2.31
N VAL A 161 9.27 -9.86 1.55
CA VAL A 161 8.54 -8.62 1.27
C VAL A 161 7.07 -8.91 1.40
N GLN A 162 6.37 -8.13 2.21
CA GLN A 162 4.94 -8.31 2.45
C GLN A 162 4.21 -6.97 2.41
N VAL A 163 3.13 -6.89 1.65
CA VAL A 163 2.15 -5.81 1.77
C VAL A 163 1.39 -6.02 3.08
N SER A 164 1.23 -4.96 3.85
CA SER A 164 0.68 -4.96 5.21
C SER A 164 -0.39 -3.89 5.34
N ASP A 165 -0.94 -3.74 6.54
CA ASP A 165 -1.92 -2.70 6.85
C ASP A 165 -3.27 -2.95 6.13
N LEU A 166 -3.76 -4.19 6.23
CA LEU A 166 -5.00 -4.64 5.62
C LEU A 166 -6.25 -4.19 6.40
N GLU A 167 -6.08 -3.39 7.45
CA GLU A 167 -7.17 -2.99 8.34
C GLU A 167 -8.20 -2.05 7.70
N ASP A 168 -7.77 -1.28 6.70
CA ASP A 168 -8.65 -0.47 5.84
C ASP A 168 -9.06 -1.21 4.54
N ALA A 169 -8.62 -2.46 4.35
CA ALA A 169 -8.92 -3.22 3.14
C ALA A 169 -10.40 -3.64 3.10
N MET A 170 -10.97 -3.66 1.91
CA MET A 170 -12.39 -3.93 1.71
C MET A 170 -12.63 -5.02 0.67
N VAL A 171 -13.47 -6.00 1.00
CA VAL A 171 -14.04 -6.90 0.00
C VAL A 171 -15.05 -6.11 -0.83
N ILE A 172 -14.84 -6.05 -2.15
CA ILE A 172 -15.76 -5.40 -3.09
C ILE A 172 -16.57 -6.48 -3.81
N PRO A 173 -17.87 -6.62 -3.51
CA PRO A 173 -18.71 -7.58 -4.21
C PRO A 173 -18.79 -7.28 -5.73
N PRO A 174 -19.03 -8.30 -6.57
CA PRO A 174 -19.18 -8.09 -8.01
C PRO A 174 -20.20 -6.99 -8.36
N GLY A 175 -19.81 -6.07 -9.24
CA GLY A 175 -20.65 -4.94 -9.66
C GLY A 175 -20.81 -3.84 -8.60
N LYS A 176 -20.15 -3.95 -7.44
CA LYS A 176 -20.10 -2.89 -6.41
C LYS A 176 -18.78 -2.12 -6.48
N ASN A 177 -18.72 -1.06 -5.69
CA ASN A 177 -17.58 -0.16 -5.58
C ASN A 177 -17.64 0.54 -4.22
N LEU A 178 -16.48 1.04 -3.78
CA LEU A 178 -16.36 1.99 -2.69
C LEU A 178 -16.63 3.40 -3.24
N ARG A 179 -17.32 4.26 -2.50
CA ARG A 179 -17.57 5.66 -2.90
C ARG A 179 -17.83 6.54 -1.69
N ASP A 180 -17.85 7.86 -1.88
CA ASP A 180 -18.17 8.86 -0.86
C ASP A 180 -17.18 8.93 0.32
N CYS A 181 -16.05 8.22 0.24
CA CYS A 181 -14.98 8.22 1.23
C CYS A 181 -13.66 8.69 0.65
N LEU A 182 -12.81 9.24 1.52
CA LEU A 182 -11.47 9.70 1.21
C LEU A 182 -10.47 8.83 1.99
N ARG A 183 -10.05 7.69 1.41
CA ARG A 183 -9.21 6.67 2.07
C ARG A 183 -7.76 6.72 1.57
N GLY A 184 -6.84 6.20 2.37
CA GLY A 184 -5.41 6.15 2.05
C GLY A 184 -4.66 7.48 2.18
N ASN A 185 -3.35 7.46 1.94
CA ASN A 185 -2.49 8.62 2.09
C ASN A 185 -2.58 9.58 0.89
N GLN A 186 -2.64 10.89 1.18
CA GLN A 186 -2.83 11.96 0.19
C GLN A 186 -1.83 11.95 -0.98
N LEU A 187 -0.58 11.55 -0.75
CA LEU A 187 0.49 11.59 -1.74
C LEU A 187 0.61 10.33 -2.60
N TRP A 188 -0.19 9.29 -2.31
CA TRP A 188 -0.17 8.01 -3.03
C TRP A 188 -1.52 7.67 -3.64
N ARG A 189 -2.60 8.27 -3.13
CA ARG A 189 -3.99 8.03 -3.54
C ARG A 189 -4.26 8.34 -5.02
N SER A 190 -5.16 7.56 -5.64
CA SER A 190 -5.64 7.77 -7.01
C SER A 190 -6.54 9.01 -7.20
N PRO A 191 -6.68 9.55 -8.44
CA PRO A 191 -7.47 10.75 -8.69
C PRO A 191 -8.98 10.56 -8.44
N GLU A 192 -9.55 9.39 -8.76
CA GLU A 192 -10.96 9.10 -8.48
C GLU A 192 -11.26 8.99 -6.97
N SER A 193 -10.28 8.56 -6.17
CA SER A 193 -10.41 8.56 -4.71
C SER A 193 -10.36 9.98 -4.12
N TRP A 194 -9.50 10.86 -4.65
CA TRP A 194 -9.55 12.30 -4.34
C TRP A 194 -10.92 12.93 -4.64
N ALA A 195 -11.53 12.51 -5.75
CA ALA A 195 -12.86 12.93 -6.15
C ALA A 195 -14.01 12.28 -5.35
N ARG A 196 -13.70 11.38 -4.39
CA ARG A 196 -14.67 10.54 -3.67
C ARG A 196 -15.60 9.75 -4.60
N ALA A 197 -15.15 9.52 -5.84
CA ALA A 197 -15.89 8.79 -6.84
C ALA A 197 -15.79 7.28 -6.58
N ARG A 198 -16.36 6.49 -7.49
CA ARG A 198 -16.31 5.03 -7.42
C ARG A 198 -14.86 4.54 -7.43
N GLN A 199 -14.50 3.73 -6.46
CA GLN A 199 -13.19 3.16 -6.23
C GLN A 199 -13.29 1.63 -6.26
N ASN A 200 -12.27 0.99 -6.84
CA ASN A 200 -12.13 -0.45 -6.94
C ASN A 200 -10.64 -0.80 -7.04
N THR A 201 -10.28 -2.06 -7.26
CA THR A 201 -8.87 -2.51 -7.35
C THR A 201 -7.96 -1.69 -8.29
N PRO A 202 -8.42 -1.05 -9.40
CA PRO A 202 -7.59 -0.15 -10.20
C PRO A 202 -7.08 1.09 -9.45
N SER A 203 -7.71 1.48 -8.34
CA SER A 203 -7.20 2.56 -7.47
C SER A 203 -5.88 2.17 -6.81
N ASP A 204 -5.74 0.90 -6.37
CA ASP A 204 -4.48 0.40 -5.80
C ASP A 204 -3.38 0.32 -6.87
N ILE A 205 -3.72 -0.03 -8.12
CA ILE A 205 -2.77 -0.08 -9.24
C ILE A 205 -2.17 1.30 -9.49
N TYR A 206 -3.01 2.34 -9.48
CA TYR A 206 -2.54 3.72 -9.62
C TYR A 206 -1.54 4.06 -8.52
N SER A 207 -1.91 3.81 -7.25
CA SER A 207 -1.05 4.05 -6.10
C SER A 207 0.26 3.27 -6.17
N PHE A 208 0.21 2.01 -6.62
CA PHE A 208 1.41 1.20 -6.81
C PHE A 208 2.32 1.76 -7.91
N GLY A 209 1.76 2.31 -9.00
CA GLY A 209 2.54 3.01 -10.02
C GLY A 209 3.32 4.20 -9.43
N VAL A 210 2.69 4.97 -8.54
CA VAL A 210 3.37 6.07 -7.80
C VAL A 210 4.48 5.54 -6.90
N VAL A 211 4.28 4.39 -6.22
CA VAL A 211 5.32 3.72 -5.43
C VAL A 211 6.52 3.32 -6.28
N ILE A 212 6.30 2.74 -7.47
CA ILE A 212 7.39 2.37 -8.38
C ILE A 212 8.24 3.59 -8.75
N ILE A 213 7.60 4.72 -9.07
CA ILE A 213 8.32 5.95 -9.43
C ILE A 213 9.22 6.41 -8.28
N TYR A 214 8.68 6.47 -7.06
CA TYR A 214 9.46 6.86 -5.88
C TYR A 214 10.65 5.92 -5.65
N VAL A 215 10.43 4.60 -5.69
CA VAL A 215 11.49 3.62 -5.40
C VAL A 215 12.57 3.61 -6.47
N MET A 216 12.20 3.73 -7.75
CA MET A 216 13.16 3.65 -8.84
C MET A 216 13.90 4.96 -9.08
N LEU A 217 13.21 6.09 -8.97
CA LEU A 217 13.73 7.41 -9.36
C LEU A 217 14.06 8.31 -8.17
N ASN A 218 13.72 7.90 -6.94
CA ASN A 218 13.76 8.74 -5.74
C ASN A 218 12.91 10.03 -5.88
N GLU A 219 11.83 9.96 -6.66
CA GLU A 219 10.96 11.09 -6.97
C GLU A 219 9.58 10.90 -6.32
N MET A 220 9.27 11.74 -5.33
CA MET A 220 7.93 11.82 -4.76
C MET A 220 7.07 12.77 -5.62
N VAL A 221 6.57 12.26 -6.75
CA VAL A 221 5.94 13.06 -7.82
C VAL A 221 4.80 13.97 -7.36
N PHE A 222 4.10 13.63 -6.27
CA PHE A 222 3.02 14.44 -5.73
C PHE A 222 3.40 15.29 -4.51
N ARG A 223 4.68 15.33 -4.13
CA ARG A 223 5.15 16.18 -3.04
C ARG A 223 4.77 17.64 -3.32
N VAL A 224 4.15 18.25 -2.32
CA VAL A 224 3.81 19.68 -2.26
C VAL A 224 4.37 20.23 -0.95
N ARG A 225 4.29 21.54 -0.73
CA ARG A 225 4.72 22.12 0.55
C ARG A 225 3.83 21.59 1.68
N ASP A 226 4.37 21.46 2.88
CA ASP A 226 3.61 20.90 4.00
C ASP A 226 2.38 21.77 4.34
N GLU A 227 2.49 23.09 4.17
CA GLU A 227 1.36 24.01 4.33
C GLU A 227 0.26 23.78 3.29
N GLU A 228 0.64 23.46 2.04
CA GLU A 228 -0.30 23.13 0.97
C GLU A 228 -0.98 21.78 1.23
N LEU A 229 -0.24 20.81 1.75
CA LEU A 229 -0.76 19.48 2.07
C LEU A 229 -1.73 19.51 3.27
N ALA A 230 -1.45 20.37 4.24
CA ALA A 230 -2.29 20.59 5.42
C ALA A 230 -3.52 21.50 5.15
N ALA A 231 -3.56 22.17 4.00
CA ALA A 231 -4.64 23.09 3.66
C ALA A 231 -5.97 22.36 3.38
N LYS A 232 -7.10 23.06 3.61
CA LYS A 232 -8.44 22.52 3.31
C LYS A 232 -8.63 22.17 1.83
N ASP A 233 -7.90 22.85 0.97
CA ASP A 233 -7.87 22.68 -0.47
C ASP A 233 -6.62 21.95 -0.97
N ALA A 234 -5.95 21.15 -0.13
CA ALA A 234 -4.80 20.31 -0.51
C ALA A 234 -5.04 19.50 -1.79
N TRP A 235 -6.28 19.08 -2.03
CA TRP A 235 -6.70 18.39 -3.26
C TRP A 235 -6.31 19.16 -4.53
N ARG A 236 -6.36 20.51 -4.53
CA ARG A 236 -6.01 21.36 -5.68
C ARG A 236 -4.55 21.20 -6.05
N HIS A 237 -3.66 21.29 -5.06
CA HIS A 237 -2.23 21.19 -5.26
C HIS A 237 -1.83 19.79 -5.72
N VAL A 238 -2.39 18.76 -5.09
CA VAL A 238 -2.08 17.36 -5.42
C VAL A 238 -2.65 16.98 -6.78
N LEU A 239 -3.96 17.18 -7.04
CA LEU A 239 -4.58 16.82 -8.33
C LEU A 239 -3.99 17.61 -9.51
N ARG A 240 -3.53 18.84 -9.32
CA ARG A 240 -2.78 19.56 -10.35
C ARG A 240 -1.52 18.79 -10.75
N ARG A 241 -0.78 18.20 -9.80
CA ARG A 241 0.38 17.35 -10.10
C ARG A 241 -0.04 16.06 -10.82
N HIS A 242 -1.12 15.41 -10.40
CA HIS A 242 -1.68 14.27 -11.14
C HIS A 242 -1.89 14.63 -12.61
N ILE A 243 -2.59 15.75 -12.88
CA ILE A 243 -2.89 16.20 -14.25
C ILE A 243 -1.59 16.50 -15.00
N SER A 244 -0.64 17.20 -14.36
CA SER A 244 0.67 17.51 -14.95
C SER A 244 1.37 16.25 -15.47
N TYR A 245 1.46 15.21 -14.64
CA TYR A 245 2.27 14.02 -14.92
C TYR A 245 1.57 12.97 -15.78
N PHE A 246 0.28 12.69 -15.59
CA PHE A 246 -0.33 11.48 -16.17
C PHE A 246 -1.61 11.69 -16.99
N ALA A 247 -2.19 12.90 -17.05
CA ALA A 247 -3.40 13.12 -17.84
C ALA A 247 -3.09 13.24 -19.36
N ASP A 248 -3.54 12.30 -20.18
CA ASP A 248 -3.73 12.53 -21.62
C ASP A 248 -5.20 12.87 -21.91
N MET A 249 -5.52 13.22 -23.16
CA MET A 249 -6.88 13.62 -23.53
C MET A 249 -7.91 12.52 -23.26
N ASP A 250 -7.61 11.29 -23.67
CA ASP A 250 -8.55 10.18 -23.56
C ASP A 250 -8.71 9.72 -22.10
N GLY A 251 -7.61 9.58 -21.35
CA GLY A 251 -7.62 9.21 -19.95
C GLY A 251 -8.31 10.25 -19.08
N PHE A 252 -8.09 11.54 -19.34
CA PHE A 252 -8.79 12.61 -18.63
C PHE A 252 -10.30 12.59 -18.92
N GLY A 253 -10.71 12.40 -20.18
CA GLY A 253 -12.11 12.22 -20.55
C GLY A 253 -12.75 11.00 -19.90
N GLY A 254 -12.03 9.88 -19.82
CA GLY A 254 -12.46 8.67 -19.13
C GLY A 254 -12.62 8.88 -17.62
N LEU A 255 -11.70 9.60 -16.97
CA LEU A 255 -11.84 9.98 -15.56
C LEU A 255 -13.08 10.84 -15.31
N LEU A 256 -13.32 11.87 -16.14
CA LEU A 256 -14.50 12.73 -16.02
C LEU A 256 -15.80 11.93 -16.19
N SER A 257 -15.85 11.03 -17.17
CA SER A 257 -16.97 10.12 -17.39
C SER A 257 -17.20 9.19 -16.20
N HIS A 258 -16.11 8.69 -15.59
CA HIS A 258 -16.18 7.86 -14.40
C HIS A 258 -16.69 8.62 -13.17
N ILE A 259 -16.28 9.88 -13.00
CA ILE A 259 -16.68 10.75 -11.89
C ILE A 259 -18.14 11.19 -12.02
N GLY A 260 -18.58 11.56 -13.22
CA GLY A 260 -19.93 12.06 -13.53
C GLY A 260 -20.11 13.56 -13.23
N GLU A 261 -20.96 14.22 -14.03
CA GLU A 261 -21.16 15.69 -14.01
C GLU A 261 -21.71 16.23 -12.68
N ASP A 262 -22.51 15.42 -11.97
CA ASP A 262 -23.09 15.79 -10.67
C ASP A 262 -22.05 15.85 -9.54
N ASN A 263 -20.87 15.26 -9.73
CA ASN A 263 -19.82 15.28 -8.71
C ASN A 263 -19.10 16.64 -8.75
N PRO A 264 -18.92 17.33 -7.59
CA PRO A 264 -18.23 18.62 -7.53
C PRO A 264 -16.81 18.62 -8.10
N PHE A 265 -16.13 17.47 -8.14
CA PHE A 265 -14.80 17.34 -8.72
C PHE A 265 -14.78 17.36 -10.25
N PHE A 266 -15.91 17.15 -10.93
CA PHE A 266 -15.97 17.20 -12.40
C PHE A 266 -15.48 18.55 -12.93
N ASN A 267 -16.15 19.64 -12.53
CA ASN A 267 -15.74 21.00 -12.93
C ASN A 267 -14.41 21.42 -12.30
N ARG A 268 -14.13 21.02 -11.06
CA ARG A 268 -12.84 21.33 -10.41
C ARG A 268 -11.66 20.77 -11.19
N LEU A 269 -11.75 19.54 -11.70
CA LEU A 269 -10.68 18.94 -12.50
C LEU A 269 -10.49 19.69 -13.82
N ILE A 270 -11.58 20.08 -14.49
CA ILE A 270 -11.53 20.91 -15.71
C ILE A 270 -10.84 22.25 -15.42
N ASP A 271 -11.22 22.93 -14.34
CA ASP A 271 -10.61 24.20 -13.93
C ASP A 271 -9.10 24.06 -13.64
N LEU A 272 -8.65 22.92 -13.12
CA LEU A 272 -7.20 22.69 -12.91
C LEU A 272 -6.42 22.62 -14.23
N THR A 273 -7.07 22.21 -15.33
CA THR A 273 -6.41 22.15 -16.65
C THR A 273 -6.12 23.54 -17.19
N THR A 274 -6.84 24.57 -16.75
CA THR A 274 -6.63 25.95 -17.19
C THR A 274 -5.49 26.65 -16.42
N ASP A 275 -4.95 26.02 -15.38
CA ASP A 275 -3.83 26.57 -14.57
C ASP A 275 -2.44 26.21 -15.14
N PHE A 276 -2.38 25.67 -16.36
CA PHE A 276 -1.14 25.40 -17.08
C PHE A 276 -0.93 26.45 -18.19
N ASP A 277 0.25 27.06 -18.21
CA ASP A 277 0.66 28.03 -19.22
C ASP A 277 2.17 27.90 -19.50
N ALA A 278 2.73 28.80 -20.30
CA ALA A 278 4.15 28.80 -20.64
C ALA A 278 5.08 28.99 -19.41
N SER A 279 4.59 29.62 -18.34
CA SER A 279 5.33 29.82 -17.07
C SER A 279 5.18 28.65 -16.10
N LYS A 280 4.09 27.88 -16.21
CA LYS A 280 3.81 26.70 -15.40
C LYS A 280 3.45 25.49 -16.27
N PRO A 281 4.37 25.04 -17.14
CA PRO A 281 4.07 23.96 -18.08
C PRO A 281 3.79 22.64 -17.35
N ARG A 282 3.06 21.77 -18.03
CA ARG A 282 2.93 20.37 -17.62
C ARG A 282 4.28 19.65 -17.76
N SER A 283 4.45 18.57 -17.03
CA SER A 283 5.61 17.67 -17.15
C SER A 283 5.13 16.22 -17.32
N PRO A 284 4.61 15.82 -18.49
CA PRO A 284 4.08 14.48 -18.68
C PRO A 284 5.17 13.42 -18.45
N PHE A 285 4.88 12.41 -17.63
CA PHE A 285 5.83 11.33 -17.30
C PHE A 285 6.28 10.54 -18.53
N ALA A 286 5.39 10.39 -19.52
CA ALA A 286 5.71 9.76 -20.81
C ALA A 286 6.85 10.47 -21.57
N LEU A 287 7.12 11.74 -21.27
CA LEU A 287 8.19 12.54 -21.89
C LEU A 287 9.47 12.60 -21.05
N TRP A 288 9.55 11.84 -19.95
CA TRP A 288 10.75 11.78 -19.12
C TRP A 288 11.81 10.89 -19.78
N HIS A 289 12.52 11.43 -20.78
CA HIS A 289 13.46 10.66 -21.63
C HIS A 289 14.62 10.00 -20.87
N TYR A 290 14.93 10.45 -19.65
CA TYR A 290 15.95 9.87 -18.78
C TYR A 290 15.50 8.58 -18.06
N VAL A 291 14.20 8.26 -18.09
CA VAL A 291 13.64 7.03 -17.52
C VAL A 291 13.72 5.90 -18.53
N ASP A 292 13.89 4.66 -18.08
CA ASP A 292 13.81 3.47 -18.96
C ASP A 292 12.48 3.43 -19.73
N GLU A 293 12.51 3.01 -21.00
CA GLU A 293 11.33 3.03 -21.87
C GLU A 293 10.24 2.06 -21.39
N GLU A 294 10.62 0.86 -20.95
CA GLU A 294 9.66 -0.12 -20.44
C GLU A 294 9.11 0.29 -19.08
N LEU A 295 9.91 0.98 -18.26
CA LEU A 295 9.42 1.59 -17.03
C LEU A 295 8.38 2.69 -17.35
N ARG A 296 8.65 3.56 -18.33
CA ARG A 296 7.68 4.56 -18.76
C ARG A 296 6.37 3.95 -19.24
N ASP A 297 6.45 2.89 -20.05
CA ASP A 297 5.29 2.16 -20.55
C ASP A 297 4.49 1.50 -19.42
N LEU A 298 5.16 0.81 -18.48
CA LEU A 298 4.53 0.21 -17.31
C LEU A 298 3.79 1.27 -16.47
N ILE A 299 4.47 2.37 -16.12
CA ILE A 299 3.88 3.43 -15.32
C ILE A 299 2.69 4.05 -16.05
N GLY A 300 2.79 4.35 -17.34
CA GLY A 300 1.67 4.91 -18.11
C GLY A 300 0.43 4.02 -18.12
N LYS A 301 0.62 2.69 -18.19
CA LYS A 301 -0.47 1.71 -18.07
C LYS A 301 -1.07 1.63 -16.67
N MET A 302 -0.27 1.78 -15.62
CA MET A 302 -0.73 1.73 -14.23
C MET A 302 -1.40 3.03 -13.77
N THR A 303 -0.91 4.19 -14.25
CA THR A 303 -1.38 5.51 -13.84
C THR A 303 -2.32 6.17 -14.85
N ASN A 304 -2.92 5.39 -15.76
CA ASN A 304 -3.93 5.89 -16.68
C ASN A 304 -5.05 6.61 -15.89
N PHE A 305 -5.42 7.79 -16.35
CA PHE A 305 -6.42 8.60 -15.67
C PHE A 305 -7.81 7.94 -15.68
N ASP A 306 -8.15 7.20 -16.73
CA ASP A 306 -9.35 6.38 -16.79
C ASP A 306 -9.12 5.08 -15.98
N PRO A 307 -9.82 4.89 -14.84
CA PRO A 307 -9.64 3.68 -14.03
C PRO A 307 -9.96 2.38 -14.79
N ALA A 308 -10.84 2.43 -15.79
CA ALA A 308 -11.21 1.24 -16.59
C ALA A 308 -10.13 0.84 -17.61
N ARG A 309 -9.18 1.72 -17.91
CA ARG A 309 -8.08 1.45 -18.85
C ARG A 309 -6.76 1.07 -18.17
N ARG A 310 -6.73 1.07 -16.85
CA ARG A 310 -5.54 0.64 -16.09
C ARG A 310 -5.35 -0.86 -16.23
N ILE A 311 -4.11 -1.27 -16.42
CA ILE A 311 -3.76 -2.69 -16.34
C ILE A 311 -4.02 -3.24 -14.94
N THR A 312 -4.31 -4.52 -14.85
CA THR A 312 -4.44 -5.25 -13.58
C THR A 312 -3.07 -5.52 -12.95
N ALA A 313 -3.06 -5.92 -11.68
CA ALA A 313 -1.81 -6.35 -11.01
C ALA A 313 -1.16 -7.54 -11.72
N HIS A 314 -1.96 -8.46 -12.27
CA HIS A 314 -1.49 -9.59 -13.06
C HIS A 314 -0.82 -9.16 -14.36
N GLU A 315 -1.49 -8.32 -15.15
CA GLU A 315 -0.91 -7.80 -16.39
C GLU A 315 0.36 -6.97 -16.12
N ALA A 316 0.41 -6.25 -15.00
CA ALA A 316 1.60 -5.54 -14.56
C ALA A 316 2.76 -6.49 -14.22
N LEU A 317 2.50 -7.64 -13.57
CA LEU A 317 3.53 -8.64 -13.26
C LEU A 317 4.15 -9.29 -14.51
N GLU A 318 3.35 -9.44 -15.57
CA GLU A 318 3.77 -9.98 -16.87
C GLU A 318 4.44 -8.93 -17.77
N HIS A 319 4.50 -7.68 -17.33
CA HIS A 319 5.11 -6.60 -18.09
C HIS A 319 6.62 -6.84 -18.33
N PRO A 320 7.15 -6.58 -19.55
CA PRO A 320 8.56 -6.80 -19.89
C PRO A 320 9.57 -6.19 -18.89
N TRP A 321 9.21 -5.03 -18.32
CA TRP A 321 10.03 -4.35 -17.31
C TRP A 321 10.40 -5.22 -16.09
N PHE A 322 9.47 -6.10 -15.65
CA PHE A 322 9.69 -7.06 -14.55
C PHE A 322 10.34 -8.36 -15.01
N SER A 323 10.46 -8.59 -16.31
CA SER A 323 11.02 -9.81 -16.93
C SER A 323 12.47 -9.64 -17.35
N LYS A 324 12.91 -8.41 -17.68
CA LYS A 324 14.34 -8.14 -17.89
C LYS A 324 15.09 -8.22 -16.56
N GLY A 325 16.08 -9.10 -16.50
CA GLY A 325 17.18 -8.95 -15.54
C GLY A 325 17.75 -7.54 -15.70
N SER A 326 18.01 -6.84 -14.59
CA SER A 326 18.50 -5.47 -14.64
C SER A 326 19.75 -5.39 -15.52
N SER A 327 19.59 -4.88 -16.74
CA SER A 327 20.70 -4.52 -17.59
C SER A 327 21.30 -3.23 -17.03
N ASP A 328 22.46 -3.40 -16.39
CA ASP A 328 23.47 -2.44 -15.95
C ASP A 328 23.03 -1.13 -15.26
#